data_AF-A0A2R2N2G8-F1
#
_entry.id   AF-A0A2R2N2G8-F1
#
_cell.length_a   1.000
_cell.length_b   1.000
_cell.length_c   1.000
_cell.angle_alpha   90.00
_cell.angle_beta   90.00
_cell.angle_gamma   90.00
#
_symmetry.space_group_name_H-M   'P 1'
#
loop_
_entity.id
_entity.type
_entity.pdbx_description
1 polymer ?
#
loop_
_entity_poly.entity_id
_entity_poly.type
_entity_poly.pdbx_seq_one_letter_code
_entity_poly.pdbx_strand_id
1 'polypeptide(L)'
;DEGNTTTDWMEQEKERGITITSAAITCAWKDHRINIIDTPGHVDFTIEVERSLRVLDGAVAVFDAVQGVEPQSETVWRQADRYSVPRIAFINKMDRTGADFYSSVQSIIDRLGARPVPIQLPIGKEGEFRGSVDLLEMKGIFFDDETLGAKFVISEIPTDLQALAKEYREKMIEALADCDDRVMEKFLNGESPTVEE
;
A
#
# COMPACT_ATOMS: atom_id res chain seq x y z
N ASP A 1 5.16 -22.03 0.37
CA ASP A 1 4.23 -21.65 -0.71
C ASP A 1 4.05 -22.81 -1.68
N GLU A 2 2.80 -23.26 -1.85
CA GLU A 2 2.44 -24.46 -2.65
C GLU A 2 2.28 -24.18 -4.16
N GLY A 3 2.79 -23.06 -4.69
CA GLY A 3 2.82 -22.80 -6.15
C GLY A 3 1.45 -22.82 -6.85
N ASN A 4 0.40 -22.44 -6.11
CA ASN A 4 -1.00 -22.46 -6.54
C ASN A 4 -1.52 -21.07 -6.98
N THR A 5 -0.66 -20.06 -7.09
CA THR A 5 -1.01 -18.75 -7.66
C THR A 5 -1.40 -18.92 -9.13
N THR A 6 -2.49 -18.27 -9.53
CA THR A 6 -3.00 -18.33 -10.91
C THR A 6 -2.11 -17.54 -11.88
N THR A 7 -1.30 -16.62 -11.36
CA THR A 7 -0.43 -15.73 -12.15
C THR A 7 0.94 -16.33 -12.46
N ASP A 8 1.57 -17.06 -11.54
CA ASP A 8 2.86 -17.73 -11.74
C ASP A 8 2.65 -19.13 -12.35
N TRP A 9 2.31 -19.20 -13.63
CA TRP A 9 1.93 -20.46 -14.28
C TRP A 9 3.12 -21.19 -14.92
N MET A 10 4.25 -20.51 -15.20
CA MET A 10 5.41 -21.18 -15.77
C MET A 10 6.11 -22.06 -14.72
N GLU A 11 6.58 -23.24 -15.14
CA GLU A 11 7.28 -24.18 -14.25
C GLU A 11 8.51 -23.53 -13.60
N GLN A 12 9.22 -22.67 -14.35
CA GLN A 12 10.37 -21.90 -13.85
C GLN A 12 10.00 -20.80 -12.85
N GLU A 13 8.82 -20.18 -12.97
CA GLU A 13 8.33 -19.19 -12.00
C GLU A 13 7.99 -19.88 -10.68
N LYS A 14 7.31 -21.04 -10.75
CA LYS A 14 6.98 -21.86 -9.58
C LYS A 14 8.21 -22.42 -8.87
N GLU A 15 9.20 -22.92 -9.63
CA GLU A 15 10.44 -23.46 -9.07
C GLU A 15 11.29 -22.41 -8.35
N ARG A 16 11.29 -21.17 -8.87
CA ARG A 16 12.16 -20.09 -8.36
C ARG A 16 11.45 -19.12 -7.42
N GLY A 17 10.11 -19.18 -7.34
CA GLY A 17 9.31 -18.24 -6.55
C GLY A 17 9.45 -16.79 -7.02
N ILE A 18 9.63 -16.58 -8.32
CA ILE A 18 9.72 -15.24 -8.94
C ILE A 18 8.78 -15.15 -10.14
N THR A 19 8.14 -14.01 -10.31
CA THR A 19 7.37 -13.69 -11.52
C THR A 19 8.33 -13.30 -12.64
N ILE A 20 8.24 -14.00 -13.78
CA ILE A 20 9.10 -13.79 -14.95
C ILE A 20 8.31 -13.05 -16.03
N THR A 21 7.05 -13.44 -16.26
CA THR A 21 6.17 -12.83 -17.24
C THR A 21 4.97 -12.15 -16.60
N SER A 22 4.51 -11.07 -17.21
CA SER A 22 3.34 -10.36 -16.71
C SER A 22 2.06 -11.15 -17.00
N ALA A 23 1.27 -11.40 -15.97
CA ALA A 23 -0.04 -12.02 -16.10
C ALA A 23 -1.15 -10.96 -16.01
N ALA A 24 -2.12 -11.01 -16.93
CA ALA A 24 -3.29 -10.13 -16.91
C ALA A 24 -4.53 -10.91 -16.43
N ILE A 25 -5.14 -10.45 -15.34
CA ILE A 25 -6.36 -11.05 -14.77
C ILE A 25 -7.42 -9.97 -14.60
N THR A 26 -8.67 -10.30 -14.90
CA THR A 26 -9.82 -9.45 -14.60
C THR A 26 -10.53 -9.95 -13.35
N CYS A 27 -10.83 -9.05 -12.41
CA CYS A 27 -11.71 -9.31 -11.29
C CYS A 27 -12.79 -8.22 -11.19
N ALA A 28 -13.85 -8.50 -10.43
CA ALA A 28 -14.89 -7.54 -10.11
C ALA A 28 -14.82 -7.24 -8.60
N TRP A 29 -14.94 -5.96 -8.25
CA TRP A 29 -15.03 -5.52 -6.86
C TRP A 29 -16.11 -4.45 -6.74
N LYS A 30 -17.16 -4.74 -5.97
CA LYS A 30 -18.40 -3.95 -5.94
C LYS A 30 -18.90 -3.73 -7.38
N ASP A 31 -19.19 -2.48 -7.77
CA ASP A 31 -19.64 -2.11 -9.12
C ASP A 31 -18.49 -1.79 -10.08
N HIS A 32 -17.23 -2.09 -9.71
CA HIS A 32 -16.04 -1.83 -10.52
C HIS A 32 -15.47 -3.12 -11.12
N ARG A 33 -14.98 -3.00 -12.36
CA ARG A 33 -14.16 -4.01 -13.01
C ARG A 33 -12.70 -3.60 -12.93
N ILE A 34 -11.86 -4.47 -12.39
CA ILE A 34 -10.43 -4.23 -12.19
C ILE A 34 -9.67 -5.20 -13.09
N ASN A 35 -8.71 -4.68 -13.87
CA ASN A 35 -7.77 -5.49 -14.63
C ASN A 35 -6.40 -5.35 -13.96
N ILE A 36 -5.87 -6.45 -13.45
CA ILE A 36 -4.59 -6.51 -12.76
C ILE A 36 -3.57 -7.04 -13.75
N ILE A 37 -2.46 -6.31 -13.91
CA ILE A 37 -1.26 -6.78 -14.57
C ILE A 37 -0.24 -7.04 -13.47
N ASP A 38 0.00 -8.31 -13.19
CA ASP A 38 1.05 -8.72 -12.25
C ASP A 38 2.40 -8.56 -12.96
N THR A 39 3.31 -7.74 -12.42
CA THR A 39 4.57 -7.39 -13.10
C THR A 39 5.76 -8.00 -12.37
N PRO A 40 6.81 -8.45 -13.09
CA PRO A 40 8.06 -8.88 -12.47
C PRO A 40 8.67 -7.82 -11.56
N GLY A 41 9.07 -8.19 -10.33
CA GLY A 41 9.76 -7.29 -9.41
C GLY A 41 11.28 -7.20 -9.63
N HIS A 42 11.85 -8.08 -10.45
CA HIS A 42 13.30 -8.17 -10.66
C HIS A 42 13.77 -7.24 -11.80
N VAL A 43 14.90 -6.56 -11.59
CA VAL A 43 15.50 -5.60 -12.55
C VAL A 43 15.87 -6.21 -13.90
N ASP A 44 16.07 -7.52 -13.95
CA ASP A 44 16.38 -8.24 -15.19
C ASP A 44 15.19 -8.29 -16.17
N PHE A 45 13.98 -7.98 -15.71
CA PHE A 45 12.76 -7.96 -16.52
C PHE A 45 12.19 -6.53 -16.71
N THR A 46 13.08 -5.52 -16.69
CA THR A 46 12.73 -4.10 -16.83
C THR A 46 11.94 -3.75 -18.09
N ILE A 47 12.14 -4.46 -19.21
CA ILE A 47 11.36 -4.23 -20.46
C ILE A 47 9.88 -4.55 -20.24
N GLU A 48 9.60 -5.60 -19.47
CA GLU A 48 8.23 -6.05 -19.18
C GLU A 48 7.54 -5.04 -18.27
N VAL A 49 8.24 -4.59 -17.22
CA VAL A 49 7.77 -3.53 -16.32
C VAL A 49 7.48 -2.24 -17.08
N GLU A 50 8.38 -1.78 -17.96
CA GLU A 50 8.15 -0.57 -18.76
C GLU A 50 6.95 -0.69 -19.71
N ARG A 51 6.70 -1.87 -20.29
CA ARG A 51 5.53 -2.09 -21.14
C ARG A 51 4.24 -2.04 -20.35
N SER A 52 4.22 -2.67 -19.18
CA SER A 52 3.07 -2.65 -18.28
C SER A 52 2.77 -1.22 -17.84
N LEU A 53 3.77 -0.48 -17.35
CA LEU A 53 3.61 0.90 -16.87
C LEU A 53 3.08 1.89 -17.93
N ARG A 54 3.20 1.58 -19.22
CA ARG A 54 2.67 2.44 -20.31
C ARG A 54 1.18 2.28 -20.58
N VAL A 55 0.57 1.20 -20.10
CA VAL A 55 -0.83 0.85 -20.43
C VAL A 55 -1.76 0.89 -19.22
N LEU A 56 -1.21 0.96 -18.01
CA LEU A 56 -1.97 0.96 -16.77
C LEU A 56 -2.34 2.36 -16.29
N ASP A 57 -3.56 2.49 -15.78
CA ASP A 57 -4.10 3.76 -15.25
C ASP A 57 -3.55 4.09 -13.86
N GLY A 58 -2.98 3.11 -13.16
CA GLY A 58 -2.40 3.26 -11.83
C GLY A 58 -1.67 1.99 -11.39
N ALA A 59 -0.86 2.09 -10.33
CA ALA A 59 -0.07 0.99 -9.80
C ALA A 59 -0.13 0.88 -8.27
N VAL A 60 0.05 -0.34 -7.76
CA VAL A 60 0.27 -0.62 -6.34
C VAL A 60 1.75 -0.92 -6.14
N ALA A 61 2.47 -0.01 -5.47
CA ALA A 61 3.87 -0.20 -5.12
C ALA A 61 3.96 -0.96 -3.80
N VAL A 62 4.45 -2.19 -3.84
CA VAL A 62 4.56 -3.06 -2.67
C VAL A 62 5.97 -2.94 -2.06
N PHE A 63 6.04 -2.66 -0.76
CA PHE A 63 7.29 -2.55 -0.01
C PHE A 63 7.33 -3.58 1.12
N ASP A 64 8.51 -4.10 1.44
CA ASP A 64 8.70 -5.02 2.57
C ASP A 64 8.80 -4.24 3.87
N ALA A 65 7.99 -4.56 4.88
CA ALA A 65 7.97 -3.86 6.17
C ALA A 65 9.30 -3.91 6.94
N VAL A 66 10.18 -4.87 6.63
CA VAL A 66 11.48 -5.03 7.29
C VAL A 66 12.58 -4.25 6.56
N GLN A 67 12.59 -4.32 5.22
CA GLN A 67 13.66 -3.72 4.40
C GLN A 67 13.32 -2.31 3.90
N GLY A 68 12.04 -1.94 3.85
CA GLY A 68 11.56 -0.71 3.25
C GLY A 68 11.83 -0.67 1.74
N VAL A 69 12.35 0.47 1.26
CA VAL A 69 12.73 0.67 -0.14
C VAL A 69 14.08 0.01 -0.44
N GLU A 70 14.08 -0.87 -1.44
CA GLU A 70 15.25 -1.59 -1.95
C GLU A 70 15.71 -0.99 -3.29
N PRO A 71 16.96 -1.23 -3.74
CA PRO A 71 17.46 -0.72 -5.02
C PRO A 71 16.58 -1.08 -6.23
N GLN A 72 15.95 -2.25 -6.18
CA GLN A 72 15.04 -2.73 -7.24
C GLN A 72 13.74 -1.92 -7.25
N SER A 73 13.12 -1.71 -6.07
CA SER A 73 11.89 -0.92 -5.97
C SER A 73 12.12 0.55 -6.33
N GLU A 74 13.29 1.12 -6.06
CA GLU A 74 13.67 2.46 -6.54
C GLU A 74 13.73 2.55 -8.07
N THR A 75 14.28 1.52 -8.73
CA THR A 75 14.38 1.48 -10.20
C THR A 75 12.99 1.46 -10.85
N VAL A 76 12.08 0.63 -10.32
CA VAL A 76 10.69 0.53 -10.80
C VAL A 76 9.92 1.82 -10.48
N TRP A 77 10.16 2.45 -9.33
CA TRP A 77 9.53 3.72 -8.97
C TRP A 77 9.88 4.83 -9.97
N ARG A 78 11.16 4.98 -10.32
CA ARG A 78 11.61 5.95 -11.33
C ARG A 78 11.07 5.65 -12.72
N GLN A 79 10.83 4.38 -13.06
CA GLN A 79 10.12 4.02 -14.30
C GLN A 79 8.68 4.52 -14.29
N ALA A 80 7.96 4.34 -13.18
CA ALA A 80 6.59 4.81 -13.04
C ALA A 80 6.49 6.35 -13.05
N ASP A 81 7.48 7.06 -12.50
CA ASP A 81 7.58 8.53 -12.58
C ASP A 81 7.67 9.01 -14.04
N ARG A 82 8.49 8.35 -14.87
CA ARG A 82 8.65 8.71 -16.30
C ARG A 82 7.34 8.65 -17.09
N TYR A 83 6.44 7.76 -16.70
CA TYR A 83 5.11 7.61 -17.33
C TYR A 83 4.00 8.31 -16.56
N SER A 84 4.32 9.04 -15.47
CA SER A 84 3.35 9.75 -14.63
C SER A 84 2.22 8.85 -14.12
N VAL A 85 2.53 7.60 -13.80
CA VAL A 85 1.57 6.62 -13.31
C VAL A 85 1.20 6.96 -11.85
N PRO A 86 -0.09 7.19 -11.53
CA PRO A 86 -0.55 7.34 -10.15
C PRO A 86 -0.31 6.05 -9.34
N ARG A 87 0.14 6.19 -8.09
CA ARG A 87 0.55 5.04 -7.27
C ARG A 87 -0.03 5.12 -5.86
N ILE A 88 -0.39 3.95 -5.33
CA ILE A 88 -0.59 3.74 -3.90
C ILE A 88 0.53 2.83 -3.37
N ALA A 89 0.98 3.08 -2.13
CA ALA A 89 1.98 2.26 -1.48
C ALA A 89 1.31 1.22 -0.56
N PHE A 90 1.76 -0.03 -0.63
CA PHE A 90 1.32 -1.11 0.23
C PHE A 90 2.52 -1.68 0.98
N ILE A 91 2.57 -1.46 2.30
CA ILE A 91 3.61 -2.01 3.17
C ILE A 91 3.19 -3.44 3.57
N ASN A 92 3.85 -4.42 2.97
CA ASN A 92 3.55 -5.84 3.13
C ASN A 92 4.46 -6.50 4.18
N LYS A 93 4.10 -7.71 4.62
CA LYS A 93 4.87 -8.53 5.58
C LYS A 93 5.01 -7.91 6.97
N MET A 94 3.97 -7.23 7.43
CA MET A 94 3.89 -6.65 8.77
C MET A 94 3.97 -7.70 9.90
N ASP A 95 3.76 -8.97 9.58
CA ASP A 95 3.85 -10.13 10.45
C ASP A 95 5.30 -10.59 10.73
N ARG A 96 6.28 -10.12 9.96
CA ARG A 96 7.68 -10.55 10.09
C ARG A 96 8.40 -9.88 11.27
N THR A 97 9.34 -10.61 11.87
CA THR A 97 10.26 -10.04 12.87
C THR A 97 11.05 -8.88 12.28
N GLY A 98 11.09 -7.75 13.00
CA GLY A 98 11.71 -6.52 12.53
C GLY A 98 10.82 -5.68 11.60
N ALA A 99 9.55 -6.04 11.42
CA ALA A 99 8.62 -5.22 10.64
C ALA A 99 8.39 -3.85 11.32
N ASP A 100 8.64 -2.79 10.56
CA ASP A 100 8.47 -1.42 11.01
C ASP A 100 7.86 -0.57 9.88
N PHE A 101 6.57 -0.27 10.06
CA PHE A 101 5.79 0.57 9.14
C PHE A 101 6.38 1.98 9.02
N TYR A 102 6.78 2.59 10.14
CA TYR A 102 7.24 3.98 10.16
C TYR A 102 8.61 4.10 9.50
N SER A 103 9.51 3.15 9.77
CA SER A 103 10.79 3.05 9.07
C SER A 103 10.60 2.85 7.57
N SER A 104 9.64 2.00 7.17
CA SER A 104 9.31 1.78 5.75
C SER A 104 8.80 3.06 5.08
N VAL A 105 7.90 3.80 5.73
CA VAL A 105 7.42 5.10 5.25
C VAL A 105 8.56 6.12 5.15
N GLN A 106 9.46 6.16 6.14
CA GLN A 106 10.63 7.05 6.10
C GLN A 106 11.56 6.70 4.93
N SER A 107 11.75 5.41 4.64
CA SER A 107 12.57 4.97 3.51
C SER A 107 12.00 5.41 2.14
N ILE A 108 10.68 5.54 2.02
CA ILE A 108 10.01 6.09 0.83
C ILE A 108 10.38 7.56 0.64
N ILE A 109 10.43 8.34 1.73
CA ILE A 109 10.86 9.74 1.69
C ILE A 109 12.34 9.82 1.29
N ASP A 110 13.20 9.11 2.01
CA ASP A 110 14.64 9.28 1.91
C ASP A 110 15.21 8.75 0.58
N ARG A 111 14.68 7.62 0.07
CA ARG A 111 15.21 6.96 -1.13
C ARG A 111 14.47 7.33 -2.41
N LEU A 112 13.16 7.52 -2.34
CA LEU A 112 12.35 7.82 -3.54
C LEU A 112 12.10 9.32 -3.72
N GLY A 113 12.37 10.14 -2.70
CA GLY A 113 12.04 11.57 -2.72
C GLY A 113 10.53 11.83 -2.82
N ALA A 114 9.71 10.84 -2.46
CA ALA A 114 8.26 10.94 -2.52
C ALA A 114 7.70 11.55 -1.23
N ARG A 115 6.47 12.06 -1.29
CA ARG A 115 5.69 12.53 -0.13
C ARG A 115 4.60 11.50 0.18
N PRO A 116 4.88 10.42 0.93
CA PRO A 116 3.87 9.45 1.31
C PRO A 116 2.88 10.08 2.28
N VAL A 117 1.59 9.76 2.10
CA VAL A 117 0.52 10.16 3.01
C VAL A 117 -0.11 8.88 3.57
N PRO A 118 0.23 8.47 4.80
CA PRO A 118 -0.40 7.32 5.44
C PRO A 118 -1.91 7.54 5.60
N ILE A 119 -2.71 6.62 5.07
CA ILE A 119 -4.18 6.55 5.27
C ILE A 119 -4.58 5.46 6.26
N GLN A 120 -3.64 4.59 6.62
CA GLN A 120 -3.79 3.52 7.58
C GLN A 120 -2.56 3.42 8.48
N LEU A 121 -2.76 3.00 9.73
CA LEU A 121 -1.68 2.67 10.68
C LEU A 121 -1.80 1.22 11.14
N PRO A 122 -0.69 0.49 11.36
CA PRO A 122 -0.78 -0.89 11.82
C PRO A 122 -1.25 -0.99 13.28
N ILE A 123 -2.04 -2.03 13.58
CA ILE A 123 -2.39 -2.43 14.94
C ILE A 123 -1.54 -3.65 15.30
N GLY A 124 -0.59 -3.44 16.20
CA GLY A 124 0.45 -4.41 16.52
C GLY A 124 1.56 -4.45 15.48
N LYS A 125 2.55 -5.30 15.70
CA LYS A 125 3.70 -5.51 14.82
C LYS A 125 4.20 -6.95 14.93
N GLU A 126 4.89 -7.43 13.91
CA GLU A 126 5.42 -8.79 13.89
C GLU A 126 4.31 -9.80 14.17
N GLY A 127 4.55 -10.82 15.02
CA GLY A 127 3.55 -11.81 15.40
C GLY A 127 2.33 -11.26 16.18
N GLU A 128 2.33 -9.99 16.58
CA GLU A 128 1.19 -9.32 17.21
C GLU A 128 0.39 -8.45 16.23
N PHE A 129 0.80 -8.38 14.96
CA PHE A 129 0.06 -7.67 13.93
C PHE A 129 -1.31 -8.31 13.72
N ARG A 130 -2.38 -7.54 13.91
CA ARG A 130 -3.76 -8.06 13.94
C ARG A 130 -4.76 -7.18 13.20
N GLY A 131 -4.29 -6.14 12.51
CA GLY A 131 -5.19 -5.17 11.91
C GLY A 131 -4.55 -3.85 11.54
N SER A 132 -5.40 -2.90 11.18
CA SER A 132 -5.01 -1.53 10.88
C SER A 132 -6.05 -0.54 11.40
N VAL A 133 -5.60 0.66 11.78
CA VAL A 133 -6.46 1.81 12.00
C VAL A 133 -6.72 2.45 10.65
N ASP A 134 -7.99 2.60 10.28
CA ASP A 134 -8.44 3.41 9.17
C ASP A 134 -8.53 4.87 9.62
N LEU A 135 -7.70 5.75 9.05
CA LEU A 135 -7.65 7.16 9.41
C LEU A 135 -8.79 7.97 8.77
N LEU A 136 -9.46 7.46 7.74
CA LEU A 136 -10.62 8.11 7.11
C LEU A 136 -11.85 7.96 8.00
N GLU A 137 -12.14 6.73 8.43
CA GLU A 137 -13.28 6.42 9.30
C GLU A 137 -12.98 6.58 10.80
N MET A 138 -11.70 6.70 11.17
CA MET A 138 -11.21 6.69 12.56
C MET A 138 -11.69 5.46 13.34
N LYS A 139 -11.52 4.29 12.74
CA LYS A 139 -11.89 2.99 13.32
C LYS A 139 -10.75 1.98 13.20
N GLY A 140 -10.70 1.02 14.11
CA GLY A 140 -9.82 -0.13 14.00
C GLY A 140 -10.47 -1.23 13.16
N ILE A 141 -9.74 -1.72 12.17
CA ILE A 141 -10.07 -2.90 11.35
C ILE A 141 -9.20 -4.05 11.85
N PHE A 142 -9.83 -5.09 12.38
CA PHE A 142 -9.16 -6.26 12.95
C PHE A 142 -9.41 -7.47 12.07
N PHE A 143 -8.34 -8.16 11.67
CA PHE A 143 -8.44 -9.34 10.81
C PHE A 143 -8.64 -10.60 11.67
N ASP A 144 -9.46 -11.51 11.16
CA ASP A 144 -9.65 -12.82 11.75
C ASP A 144 -8.62 -13.81 11.18
N ASP A 145 -7.64 -14.18 12.00
CA ASP A 145 -6.56 -15.11 11.67
C ASP A 145 -7.08 -16.47 11.19
N GLU A 146 -8.23 -16.93 11.70
CA GLU A 146 -8.81 -18.23 11.31
C GLU A 146 -9.30 -18.25 9.85
N THR A 147 -9.58 -17.07 9.29
CA THR A 147 -10.11 -16.94 7.93
C THR A 147 -9.09 -16.40 6.94
N LEU A 148 -7.81 -16.34 7.31
CA LEU A 148 -6.76 -15.70 6.52
C LEU A 148 -7.16 -14.25 6.14
N GLY A 149 -7.84 -13.55 7.04
CA GLY A 149 -8.31 -12.18 6.82
C GLY A 149 -9.55 -12.03 5.92
N ALA A 150 -10.19 -13.13 5.48
CA ALA A 150 -11.43 -13.05 4.70
C ALA A 150 -12.60 -12.46 5.50
N LYS A 151 -12.56 -12.56 6.84
CA LYS A 151 -13.41 -11.83 7.75
C LYS A 151 -12.58 -10.79 8.52
N PHE A 152 -13.19 -9.64 8.73
CA PHE A 152 -12.66 -8.59 9.58
C PHE A 152 -13.76 -8.00 10.44
N VAL A 153 -13.37 -7.46 11.58
CA VAL A 153 -14.25 -6.76 12.52
C VAL A 153 -13.83 -5.31 12.60
N ILE A 154 -14.80 -4.42 12.42
CA ILE A 154 -14.61 -2.99 12.64
C ILE A 154 -14.96 -2.69 14.11
N SER A 155 -14.04 -2.06 14.83
CA SER A 155 -14.27 -1.62 16.21
C SER A 155 -13.54 -0.32 16.52
N GLU A 156 -13.55 0.12 17.78
CA GLU A 156 -12.85 1.33 18.21
C GLU A 156 -11.33 1.18 18.08
N ILE A 157 -10.65 2.31 17.86
CA ILE A 157 -9.19 2.36 17.85
C ILE A 157 -8.65 2.01 19.25
N PRO A 158 -7.68 1.09 19.37
CA PRO A 158 -7.02 0.79 20.64
C PRO A 158 -6.52 2.05 21.35
N THR A 159 -6.73 2.15 22.65
CA THR A 159 -6.47 3.36 23.44
C THR A 159 -5.03 3.88 23.30
N ASP A 160 -4.07 2.97 23.19
CA ASP A 160 -2.65 3.26 22.97
C ASP A 160 -2.34 3.89 21.61
N LEU A 161 -3.20 3.65 20.60
CA LEU A 161 -3.06 4.20 19.25
C LEU A 161 -3.90 5.44 18.99
N GLN A 162 -4.83 5.81 19.88
CA GLN A 162 -5.75 6.93 19.64
C GLN A 162 -5.04 8.27 19.44
N ALA A 163 -4.03 8.57 20.25
CA ALA A 163 -3.26 9.81 20.12
C ALA A 163 -2.50 9.85 18.80
N LEU A 164 -1.85 8.74 18.44
CA LEU A 164 -1.09 8.60 17.21
C LEU A 164 -1.99 8.67 15.97
N ALA A 165 -3.15 8.02 16.00
CA ALA A 165 -4.13 8.07 14.92
C ALA A 165 -4.65 9.49 14.68
N LYS A 166 -4.88 10.28 15.73
CA LYS A 166 -5.25 11.70 15.61
C LYS A 166 -4.14 12.52 14.95
N GLU A 167 -2.90 12.35 15.39
CA GLU A 167 -1.74 13.04 14.81
C GLU A 167 -1.58 12.72 13.31
N TYR A 168 -1.66 11.45 12.93
CA TYR A 168 -1.56 11.06 11.51
C TYR A 168 -2.78 11.47 10.69
N ARG A 169 -3.98 11.52 11.28
CA ARG A 169 -5.16 12.07 10.61
C ARG A 169 -4.99 13.57 10.33
N GLU A 170 -4.46 14.33 11.27
CA GLU A 170 -4.16 15.76 11.05
C GLU A 170 -3.15 15.95 9.91
N LYS A 171 -2.05 15.19 9.91
CA LYS A 171 -1.06 15.19 8.81
C LYS A 171 -1.66 14.80 7.45
N MET A 172 -2.58 13.84 7.44
CA MET A 172 -3.29 13.42 6.24
C MET A 172 -4.18 14.54 5.70
N ILE A 173 -4.95 15.21 6.57
CA ILE A 173 -5.81 16.34 6.19
C ILE A 173 -4.96 17.53 5.72
N GLU A 174 -3.84 17.81 6.38
CA GLU A 174 -2.90 18.85 5.95
C GLU A 174 -2.37 18.58 4.53
N ALA A 175 -2.00 17.32 4.22
CA ALA A 175 -1.58 16.96 2.88
C ALA A 175 -2.70 17.09 1.83
N LEU A 176 -3.97 16.84 2.22
CA LEU A 176 -5.13 17.03 1.35
C LEU A 176 -5.44 18.52 1.11
N ALA A 177 -5.23 19.37 2.12
CA ALA A 177 -5.41 20.81 2.01
C ALA A 177 -4.49 21.44 0.94
N ASP A 178 -3.32 20.86 0.68
CA ASP A 178 -2.45 21.31 -0.42
C ASP A 178 -3.03 21.03 -1.81
N CYS A 179 -4.03 20.16 -1.91
CA CYS A 179 -4.61 19.69 -3.17
C CYS A 179 -6.06 20.14 -3.40
N ASP A 180 -6.80 20.50 -2.34
CA ASP A 180 -8.20 20.91 -2.41
C ASP A 180 -8.48 22.17 -1.55
N ASP A 181 -8.90 23.26 -2.20
CA ASP A 181 -9.16 24.56 -1.56
C ASP A 181 -10.26 24.48 -0.49
N ARG A 182 -11.25 23.59 -0.63
CA ARG A 182 -12.34 23.43 0.34
C ARG A 182 -11.83 22.76 1.60
N VAL A 183 -10.99 21.73 1.45
CA VAL A 183 -10.34 21.07 2.58
C VAL A 183 -9.39 22.05 3.28
N MET A 184 -8.66 22.87 2.52
CA MET A 184 -7.79 23.92 3.06
C MET A 184 -8.57 24.94 3.90
N GLU A 185 -9.68 25.45 3.40
CA GLU A 185 -10.51 26.42 4.13
C GLU A 185 -11.02 25.84 5.46
N LYS A 186 -11.54 24.61 5.44
CA LYS A 186 -11.98 23.92 6.67
C LYS A 186 -10.85 23.73 7.66
N PHE A 187 -9.70 23.24 7.19
CA PHE A 187 -8.53 23.00 8.02
C PHE A 187 -8.05 24.27 8.72
N LEU A 188 -7.96 25.40 8.00
CA LEU A 188 -7.59 26.70 8.57
C LEU A 188 -8.60 27.23 9.60
N ASN A 189 -9.88 26.90 9.43
CA ASN A 189 -10.96 27.24 10.37
C ASN A 189 -11.08 26.27 11.55
N GLY A 190 -10.26 25.22 11.61
CA GLY A 190 -10.31 24.17 12.64
C GLY A 190 -11.49 23.21 12.48
N GLU A 191 -12.09 23.15 11.29
CA GLU A 191 -13.16 22.23 10.93
C GLU A 191 -12.58 20.94 10.32
N SER A 192 -13.18 19.79 10.63
CA SER A 192 -12.79 18.51 10.00
C SER A 192 -13.58 18.27 8.70
N PRO A 193 -12.92 17.91 7.59
CA PRO A 193 -13.63 17.40 6.41
C PRO A 193 -14.36 16.08 6.74
N THR A 194 -15.45 15.83 6.03
CA THR A 194 -16.17 14.55 6.09
C THR A 194 -15.47 13.48 5.26
N VAL A 195 -15.90 12.21 5.36
CA VAL A 195 -15.33 11.10 4.56
C VAL A 195 -15.69 11.22 3.07
N GLU A 196 -16.81 11.89 2.76
CA GLU A 196 -17.29 12.09 1.39
C GLU A 196 -16.59 13.27 0.68
N GLU A 197 -15.92 14.12 1.44
CA GLU A 197 -15.17 15.31 0.98
C GLU A 197 -13.68 15.01 0.87
#